data_AF-A0A6G1S2D7-F1
#
_entry.id   AF-A0A6G1S2D7-F1
#
_cell.length_a   1.000
_cell.length_b   1.000
_cell.length_c   1.000
_cell.angle_alpha   90.00
_cell.angle_beta   90.00
_cell.angle_gamma   90.00
#
_symmetry.space_group_name_H-M   'P 1'
#
loop_
_entity.id
_entity.type
_entity.pdbx_description
1 polymer ?
#
loop_
_entity_poly.entity_id
_entity_poly.type
_entity_poly.pdbx_seq_one_letter_code
_entity_poly.pdbx_strand_id
1 'polypeptide(L)'
;NFRNPEDILLFRDRFDGYVFIDNKGLEYPAVVEFAPFQKISKKKLKKKDAKAGSIEDDPEYRKFLESYCADEEKICANPEILLGEIEAKTRELIARRTTP
;
A
#
# COMPACT_ATOMS: atom_id res chain seq x y z
N ASN A 1 10.33 21.00 -6.81
CA ASN A 1 9.92 21.91 -7.90
C ASN A 1 8.41 21.78 -8.02
N PHE A 2 7.69 22.87 -7.75
CA PHE A 2 6.24 22.91 -7.82
C PHE A 2 5.80 22.83 -9.27
N ARG A 3 4.72 22.07 -9.55
CA ARG A 3 4.15 21.93 -10.89
C ARG A 3 3.20 23.07 -11.22
N ASN A 4 2.47 23.56 -10.21
CA ASN A 4 1.53 24.67 -10.34
C ASN A 4 2.02 25.86 -9.50
N PRO A 5 1.84 27.10 -10.00
CA PRO A 5 2.25 28.29 -9.28
C PRO A 5 1.40 28.55 -8.03
N GLU A 6 0.09 28.24 -8.06
CA GLU A 6 -0.82 28.44 -6.91
C GLU A 6 -0.38 27.67 -5.65
N ASP A 7 0.18 26.47 -5.85
CA ASP A 7 0.69 25.64 -4.76
C ASP A 7 1.90 26.28 -4.05
N ILE A 8 2.63 27.17 -4.71
CA ILE A 8 3.79 27.88 -4.15
C ILE A 8 3.32 28.87 -3.08
N LEU A 9 2.27 29.63 -3.37
CA LEU A 9 1.72 30.63 -2.46
C LEU A 9 1.16 29.95 -1.21
N LEU A 10 0.35 28.90 -1.41
CA LEU A 10 -0.20 28.12 -0.30
C LEU A 10 0.88 27.49 0.58
N PHE A 11 2.00 27.07 -0.02
CA PHE A 11 3.13 26.52 0.72
C PHE A 11 3.86 27.59 1.52
N ARG A 12 4.15 28.75 0.91
CA ARG A 12 4.77 29.88 1.61
C ARG A 12 3.94 30.29 2.84
N ASP A 13 2.64 30.52 2.64
CA ASP A 13 1.77 31.04 3.72
C ASP A 13 1.68 30.08 4.92
N ARG A 14 1.87 28.78 4.72
CA ARG A 14 1.82 27.78 5.79
C ARG A 14 3.17 27.52 6.45
N PHE A 15 4.27 27.61 5.70
CA PHE A 15 5.57 27.09 6.13
C PHE A 15 6.63 28.15 6.33
N ASP A 16 6.44 29.37 5.83
CA ASP A 16 7.35 30.49 6.11
C ASP A 16 7.26 30.86 7.59
N GLY A 17 8.39 30.80 8.30
CA GLY A 17 8.47 30.97 9.75
C GLY A 17 8.06 29.74 10.58
N TYR A 18 7.70 28.62 9.96
CA TYR A 18 7.35 27.40 10.72
C TYR A 18 8.56 26.90 11.52
N VAL A 19 8.37 26.69 12.82
CA VAL A 19 9.44 26.29 13.73
C VAL A 19 9.55 24.77 13.75
N PHE A 20 10.65 24.26 13.21
CA PHE A 20 11.02 22.85 13.34
C PHE A 20 11.78 22.62 14.65
N ILE A 21 11.42 21.59 15.38
CA ILE A 21 12.05 21.23 16.65
C ILE A 21 12.87 19.96 16.44
N ASP A 22 14.14 19.98 16.83
CA ASP A 22 14.99 18.78 16.78
C ASP A 22 14.73 17.83 17.96
N ASN A 23 15.41 16.69 17.96
CA ASN A 23 15.30 15.70 19.03
C ASN A 23 15.86 16.18 20.39
N LYS A 24 16.57 17.31 20.43
CA LYS A 24 17.09 17.97 21.63
C LYS A 24 16.20 19.14 22.09
N GLY A 25 15.10 19.41 21.39
CA GLY A 25 14.21 20.53 21.70
C GLY A 25 14.67 21.88 21.15
N LEU A 26 15.66 21.93 20.27
CA LEU A 26 16.10 23.17 19.64
C LEU A 26 15.13 23.57 18.52
N GLU A 27 14.76 24.85 18.53
CA GLU A 27 13.84 25.47 17.59
C GLU A 27 14.57 26.08 16.39
N TYR A 28 14.10 25.77 15.19
CA TYR A 28 14.63 26.26 13.92
C TYR A 28 13.50 26.83 13.05
N PRO A 29 13.31 28.15 12.99
CA PRO A 29 12.32 28.76 12.12
C PRO A 29 12.74 28.59 10.65
N ALA A 30 11.82 28.08 9.84
CA ALA A 30 12.03 27.90 8.41
C ALA A 30 11.85 29.22 7.65
N VAL A 31 12.49 29.32 6.48
CA VAL A 31 12.31 30.40 5.53
C VAL A 31 11.91 29.80 4.19
N VAL A 32 10.87 30.36 3.57
CA VAL A 32 10.38 29.93 2.26
C VAL A 32 10.63 31.02 1.23
N GLU A 33 11.66 30.82 0.41
CA GLU A 33 12.01 31.69 -0.71
C GLU A 33 12.34 30.89 -1.97
N PHE A 34 12.38 31.56 -3.12
CA PHE A 34 12.86 30.92 -4.34
C PHE A 34 14.34 30.59 -4.21
N ALA A 35 14.71 29.38 -4.65
CA ALA A 35 16.12 29.00 -4.73
C ALA A 35 16.89 30.05 -5.55
N PRO A 36 18.05 30.55 -5.06
CA PRO A 36 18.86 31.53 -5.79
C PRO A 36 19.22 31.05 -7.20
N PHE A 37 19.33 29.74 -7.38
CA PHE A 37 19.47 29.09 -8.67
C PHE A 37 18.23 28.24 -8.99
N GLN A 38 17.42 28.72 -9.93
CA GLN A 38 16.15 28.08 -10.29
C GLN A 38 16.28 26.89 -11.25
N LYS A 39 17.49 26.57 -11.75
CA LYS A 39 17.65 25.43 -12.66
C LYS A 39 17.49 24.13 -11.90
N ILE A 40 16.53 23.33 -12.34
CA ILE A 40 16.32 21.97 -11.86
C ILE A 40 17.42 21.08 -12.43
N SER A 41 18.02 20.23 -11.59
CA SER A 41 18.92 19.20 -12.09
C SER A 41 18.14 18.30 -13.06
N LYS A 42 18.54 18.30 -14.34
CA LYS A 42 18.02 17.34 -15.31
C LYS A 42 18.45 15.97 -14.81
N LYS A 43 17.52 15.17 -14.29
CA LYS A 43 17.81 13.76 -13.98
C LYS A 43 18.30 13.16 -15.30
N LYS A 44 19.57 12.78 -15.37
CA LYS A 44 20.01 11.83 -16.40
C LYS A 44 19.05 10.67 -16.27
N LEU A 45 18.33 10.33 -17.34
CA LEU A 45 17.46 9.18 -17.34
C LEU A 45 18.36 8.02 -16.92
N LYS A 46 18.27 7.58 -15.65
CA LYS A 46 18.95 6.36 -15.23
C LYS A 46 18.47 5.33 -16.25
N LYS A 47 19.39 4.59 -16.88
CA LYS A 47 19.02 3.49 -17.76
C LYS A 47 17.91 2.74 -17.04
N LYS A 48 16.72 2.64 -17.65
CA LYS A 48 15.62 1.88 -17.07
C LYS A 48 16.20 0.51 -16.71
N ASP A 49 15.93 0.05 -15.51
CA ASP A 49 16.39 -1.27 -15.08
C ASP A 49 15.94 -2.28 -16.16
N ALA A 50 16.88 -3.07 -16.67
CA ALA A 50 16.60 -4.02 -17.75
C ALA A 50 15.55 -5.07 -17.34
N LYS A 51 15.34 -5.24 -16.03
CA LYS A 51 14.37 -6.15 -15.42
C LYS A 51 13.10 -5.42 -14.95
N ALA A 52 12.98 -4.10 -15.18
CA ALA A 52 11.72 -3.40 -14.87
C ALA A 52 10.60 -3.90 -15.78
N GLY A 53 9.53 -4.43 -15.19
CA GLY A 53 8.39 -4.99 -15.93
C GLY A 53 8.52 -6.47 -16.29
N SER A 54 9.59 -7.16 -15.88
CA SER A 54 9.76 -8.61 -16.13
C SER A 54 9.20 -9.49 -15.01
N ILE A 55 8.36 -8.94 -14.13
CA ILE A 55 7.78 -9.72 -13.01
C ILE A 55 6.82 -10.80 -13.53
N GLU A 56 6.12 -10.54 -14.63
CA GLU A 56 5.22 -11.51 -15.28
C GLU A 56 5.98 -12.73 -15.82
N ASP A 57 7.23 -12.54 -16.23
CA ASP A 57 8.13 -13.59 -16.68
C ASP A 57 8.81 -14.34 -15.52
N ASP A 58 8.65 -13.90 -14.27
CA ASP A 58 9.29 -14.53 -13.11
C ASP A 58 8.61 -15.89 -12.80
N PRO A 59 9.36 -17.01 -12.76
CA PRO A 59 8.81 -18.33 -12.49
C PRO A 59 8.18 -18.44 -11.09
N GLU A 60 8.68 -17.72 -10.09
CA GLU A 60 8.11 -17.70 -8.74
C GLU A 60 6.78 -16.91 -8.72
N TYR A 61 6.70 -15.80 -9.47
CA TYR A 61 5.46 -15.03 -9.59
C TYR A 61 4.36 -15.83 -10.32
N ARG A 62 4.73 -16.58 -11.36
CA ARG A 62 3.80 -17.47 -12.08
C ARG A 62 3.27 -18.60 -11.20
N LYS A 63 4.12 -19.25 -10.39
CA LYS A 63 3.67 -20.25 -9.40
C LYS A 63 2.73 -19.65 -8.35
N PHE A 64 3.01 -18.43 -7.91
CA PHE A 64 2.14 -17.72 -6.99
C PHE A 64 0.76 -17.46 -7.60
N LEU A 65 0.68 -16.99 -8.85
CA LEU A 65 -0.60 -16.79 -9.54
C LEU A 65 -1.37 -18.09 -9.75
N GLU A 66 -0.68 -19.19 -10.06
CA GLU A 66 -1.31 -20.51 -10.18
C GLU A 66 -1.91 -20.97 -8.85
N SER A 67 -1.16 -20.85 -7.74
CA SER A 67 -1.67 -21.12 -6.39
C SER A 67 -2.85 -20.20 -6.04
N TYR A 68 -2.74 -18.92 -6.34
CA TYR A 68 -3.77 -17.93 -6.03
C TYR A 68 -5.07 -18.20 -6.83
N CYS A 69 -4.98 -18.54 -8.11
CA CYS A 69 -6.13 -18.88 -8.95
C CYS A 69 -6.77 -20.20 -8.51
N ALA A 70 -5.95 -21.20 -8.12
CA ALA A 70 -6.44 -22.45 -7.53
C ALA A 70 -7.10 -22.21 -6.15
N ASP A 71 -6.61 -21.22 -5.39
CA ASP A 71 -7.23 -20.80 -4.14
C ASP A 71 -8.52 -19.99 -4.38
N GLU A 72 -8.68 -19.25 -5.48
CA GLU A 72 -9.97 -18.63 -5.86
C GLU A 72 -11.05 -19.67 -6.21
N GLU A 73 -10.69 -20.79 -6.86
CA GLU A 73 -11.62 -21.92 -7.00
C GLU A 73 -12.01 -22.53 -5.64
N LYS A 74 -11.12 -22.49 -4.63
CA LYS A 74 -11.42 -22.87 -3.24
C LYS A 74 -12.24 -21.83 -2.48
N ILE A 75 -12.08 -20.54 -2.77
CA ILE A 75 -12.88 -19.46 -2.18
C ILE A 75 -14.34 -19.52 -2.69
N CYS A 76 -14.61 -20.20 -3.82
CA CYS A 76 -15.97 -20.51 -4.26
C CYS A 76 -16.74 -21.41 -3.27
N ALA A 77 -16.07 -22.13 -2.37
CA ALA A 77 -16.68 -22.57 -1.13
C ALA A 77 -16.81 -21.35 -0.19
N ASN A 78 -17.86 -20.55 -0.42
CA ASN A 78 -18.20 -19.39 0.41
C ASN A 78 -18.09 -19.77 1.91
N PRO A 79 -17.37 -18.99 2.75
CA PRO A 79 -17.22 -19.28 4.18
C PRO A 79 -18.55 -19.52 4.91
N GLU A 80 -19.67 -18.97 4.43
CA GLU A 80 -21.02 -19.29 4.96
C GLU A 80 -21.44 -20.75 4.75
N ILE A 81 -21.10 -21.35 3.60
CA ILE A 81 -21.49 -22.73 3.25
C ILE A 81 -20.74 -23.70 4.16
N LEU A 82 -19.43 -23.49 4.32
CA LEU A 82 -18.59 -24.31 5.19
C LEU A 82 -19.06 -24.24 6.65
N LEU A 83 -19.44 -23.04 7.12
CA LEU A 83 -19.96 -22.85 8.48
C LEU A 83 -21.31 -23.54 8.68
N GLY A 84 -22.21 -23.45 7.70
CA GLY A 84 -23.50 -24.13 7.70
C GLY A 84 -23.37 -25.66 7.77
N GLU A 85 -22.43 -26.24 7.01
CA GLU A 85 -22.14 -27.68 7.04
C GLU A 85 -21.60 -28.15 8.40
N ILE A 86 -20.69 -27.38 9.00
CA ILE A 86 -20.14 -27.67 10.34
C ILE A 86 -21.23 -27.62 11.41
N GLU A 87 -22.10 -26.61 11.38
CA GLU A 87 -23.22 -26.50 12.32
C GLU A 87 -24.26 -27.60 12.13
N ALA A 88 -24.61 -27.93 10.89
CA ALA A 88 -25.57 -29.00 10.58
C ALA A 88 -25.07 -30.34 11.10
N LYS A 89 -23.80 -30.66 10.84
CA LYS A 89 -23.17 -31.91 11.29
C LYS A 89 -23.08 -31.99 12.81
N THR A 90 -22.85 -30.87 13.48
CA THR A 90 -22.81 -30.79 14.95
C THR A 90 -24.21 -30.98 15.55
N ARG A 91 -25.23 -30.32 15.00
CA ARG A 91 -26.63 -30.47 15.43
C ARG A 91 -27.13 -31.90 15.26
N GLU A 92 -26.82 -32.54 14.14
CA GLU A 92 -27.20 -33.92 13.87
C GLU A 92 -26.54 -34.88 14.87
N LEU A 93 -25.26 -34.68 15.19
CA LEU A 93 -24.55 -35.49 16.19
C LEU A 93 -25.16 -35.34 17.60
N ILE A 94 -25.59 -34.13 17.95
CA ILE A 94 -26.26 -33.87 19.23
C ILE A 94 -27.66 -34.49 19.23
N ALA A 95 -28.43 -34.35 18.16
CA ALA A 95 -29.77 -34.94 18.05
C ALA A 95 -29.72 -36.48 18.16
N ARG A 96 -28.76 -37.13 17.49
CA ARG A 96 -28.55 -38.58 17.59
C ARG A 96 -28.12 -39.05 18.99
N ARG A 97 -27.44 -38.20 19.77
CA ARG A 97 -27.05 -38.49 21.17
C ARG A 97 -28.16 -38.21 22.19
N THR A 98 -29.19 -37.44 21.83
CA THR A 98 -30.19 -36.93 22.78
C THR A 98 -31.62 -37.39 22.48
N THR A 99 -31.79 -38.47 21.72
CA THR A 99 -33.08 -39.16 21.62
C THR A 99 -33.06 -40.32 22.64
N PRO A 100 -34.00 -40.38 23.60
CA PRO A 100 -34.10 -41.47 24.58
C PRO A 100 -34.52 -42.80 23.93
#